data_AF-A0A370GPG7-F1
#
_entry.id   AF-A0A370GPG7-F1
#
_cell.length_a   1.000
_cell.length_b   1.000
_cell.length_c   1.000
_cell.angle_alpha   90.00
_cell.angle_beta   90.00
_cell.angle_gamma   90.00
#
_symmetry.space_group_name_H-M   'P 1'
#
loop_
_entity.id
_entity.type
_entity.pdbx_description
1 polymer ?
#
loop_
_entity_poly.entity_id
_entity_poly.type
_entity_poly.pdbx_seq_one_letter_code
_entity_poly.pdbx_strand_id
1 'polypeptide(L)'
;MCLMDRELSEVKKHFEEHYFDEEIARRVKGNVHLKLKSDKKKDRRFIKRITFISSAAVLLIGLFIGSAFVSPAVEHVAAKIPYLKLIFKSQMSISERIYEELKGAGYDIEGAGVSFVPKKTVSVTVGGTEQYYSSVKGDIEKKTKEILDSWQYDAYKIQVAKAPAETKVDERNPSRPELAMDAIVKKLESEKLSFRTMGTNEKEKEVEIELPDTDSVEQREKIKAAAAEALKENGLEDIHIKIRLAKMKFVVMEQRWQPIISAIAEGLMSKSEYKVKGVGYSFHPLPLTITIKTSVDSKSPEANRLAEKIENEVKELIHSDAAKTAVKDDPYRLIIYSKDKKELNNR
;
A
#
# COMPACT_ATOMS: atom_id res chain seq x y z
N MET A 1 -11.48 46.67 -48.71
CA MET A 1 -12.47 45.73 -48.15
C MET A 1 -11.77 44.38 -48.09
N CYS A 2 -11.38 43.94 -46.89
CA CYS A 2 -10.46 42.81 -46.71
C CYS A 2 -11.14 41.48 -47.05
N LEU A 3 -10.37 40.54 -47.60
CA LEU A 3 -10.82 39.21 -48.04
C LEU A 3 -11.64 38.44 -46.99
N MET A 4 -11.36 38.67 -45.71
CA MET A 4 -12.02 38.02 -44.57
C MET A 4 -13.49 38.43 -44.39
N ASP A 5 -13.87 39.68 -44.70
CA ASP A 5 -15.26 40.13 -44.58
C ASP A 5 -16.15 39.54 -45.68
N ARG A 6 -15.55 39.24 -46.84
CA ARG A 6 -16.26 38.66 -47.98
C ARG A 6 -16.58 37.18 -47.73
N GLU A 7 -15.62 36.43 -47.19
CA GLU A 7 -15.84 35.02 -46.82
C GLU A 7 -16.86 34.88 -45.67
N LEU A 8 -16.82 35.75 -44.66
CA LEU A 8 -17.79 35.72 -43.56
C LEU A 8 -19.21 36.04 -44.04
N SER A 9 -19.33 36.98 -44.99
CA SER A 9 -20.62 37.33 -45.60
C SER A 9 -21.19 36.18 -46.44
N GLU A 10 -20.35 35.44 -47.17
CA GLU A 10 -20.79 34.30 -47.99
C GLU A 10 -21.22 33.11 -47.11
N VAL A 11 -20.50 32.83 -46.02
CA VAL A 11 -20.87 31.79 -45.05
C VAL A 11 -22.18 32.13 -44.35
N LYS A 12 -22.37 33.38 -43.92
CA LYS A 12 -23.62 33.82 -43.30
C LYS A 12 -24.81 33.66 -44.26
N LYS A 13 -24.63 34.06 -45.52
CA LYS A 13 -25.68 33.97 -46.53
C LYS A 13 -26.05 32.51 -46.85
N HIS A 14 -25.05 31.62 -46.94
CA HIS A 14 -25.28 30.20 -47.13
C HIS A 14 -26.04 29.57 -45.96
N PHE A 15 -25.72 29.97 -44.72
CA PHE A 15 -26.41 29.48 -43.53
C PHE A 15 -27.87 29.96 -43.47
N GLU A 16 -28.11 31.24 -43.77
CA GLU A 16 -29.47 31.82 -43.79
C GLU A 16 -30.34 31.20 -44.91
N GLU A 17 -29.77 30.88 -46.07
CA GLU A 17 -30.51 30.29 -47.20
C GLU A 17 -30.77 28.77 -47.05
N HIS A 18 -29.87 28.01 -46.42
CA HIS A 18 -29.94 26.54 -46.43
C HIS A 18 -30.32 25.92 -45.07
N TYR A 19 -30.15 26.65 -43.97
CA TYR A 19 -30.28 26.09 -42.61
C TYR A 19 -31.14 26.92 -41.65
N PHE A 20 -31.54 28.13 -42.02
CA PHE A 20 -32.37 28.98 -41.18
C PHE A 20 -33.84 28.95 -41.62
N ASP A 21 -34.70 28.42 -40.75
CA ASP A 21 -36.15 28.42 -40.94
C ASP A 21 -36.80 29.48 -40.04
N GLU A 22 -37.34 30.52 -40.68
CA GLU A 22 -37.93 31.68 -40.01
C GLU A 22 -39.22 31.34 -39.24
N GLU A 23 -39.92 30.26 -39.62
CA GLU A 23 -41.11 29.76 -38.94
C GLU A 23 -40.73 29.03 -37.64
N ILE A 24 -39.65 28.24 -37.66
CA ILE A 24 -39.09 27.61 -36.47
C ILE A 24 -38.59 28.67 -35.49
N ALA A 25 -37.88 29.69 -35.97
CA ALA A 25 -37.39 30.78 -35.14
C ALA A 25 -38.53 31.56 -34.46
N ARG A 26 -39.63 31.81 -35.18
CA ARG A 26 -40.84 32.44 -34.62
C ARG A 26 -41.56 31.54 -33.61
N ARG A 27 -41.68 30.23 -33.85
CA ARG A 27 -42.26 29.28 -32.88
C ARG A 27 -41.46 29.20 -31.58
N VAL A 28 -40.13 29.19 -31.64
CA VAL A 28 -39.27 29.16 -30.45
C VAL A 28 -39.44 30.46 -29.64
N LYS A 29 -39.41 31.62 -30.30
CA LYS A 29 -39.56 32.92 -29.62
C LYS A 29 -40.95 33.07 -28.98
N GLY A 30 -42.01 32.60 -29.64
CA GLY A 30 -43.37 32.59 -29.11
C GLY A 30 -43.56 31.67 -27.89
N ASN A 31 -43.02 30.45 -27.96
CA ASN A 31 -43.15 29.46 -26.88
C ASN A 31 -42.37 29.84 -25.62
N VAL A 32 -41.20 30.47 -25.76
CA VAL A 32 -40.42 30.97 -24.62
C VAL A 32 -41.15 32.13 -23.92
N HIS A 33 -41.80 33.02 -24.69
CA HIS A 33 -42.57 34.13 -24.11
C HIS A 33 -43.86 33.68 -23.39
N LEU A 34 -44.48 32.59 -23.85
CA LEU A 34 -45.67 32.01 -23.21
C LEU A 34 -45.32 31.28 -21.90
N LYS A 35 -44.19 30.56 -21.85
CA LYS A 35 -43.71 29.90 -20.61
C LYS A 35 -43.28 30.90 -19.53
N LEU A 36 -42.69 32.03 -19.90
CA LEU A 36 -42.23 33.05 -18.94
C LEU A 36 -43.38 33.85 -18.29
N LYS A 37 -44.59 33.86 -18.87
CA LYS A 37 -45.75 34.55 -18.30
C LYS A 37 -46.68 33.67 -17.45
N SER A 38 -46.62 32.33 -17.56
CA SER A 38 -47.49 31.43 -16.76
C SER A 38 -46.96 31.10 -15.36
N ASP A 39 -45.67 31.27 -15.08
CA ASP A 39 -45.04 30.78 -13.83
C ASP A 39 -45.08 31.77 -12.64
N LYS A 40 -45.72 32.94 -12.78
CA LYS A 40 -45.71 33.97 -11.72
C LYS A 40 -46.85 33.90 -10.69
N LYS A 41 -47.77 32.92 -10.71
CA LYS A 41 -48.94 32.92 -9.78
C LYS A 41 -49.32 31.62 -9.06
N LYS A 42 -48.57 30.53 -9.16
CA LYS A 42 -48.81 29.32 -8.35
C LYS A 42 -47.48 28.68 -7.94
N ASP A 43 -46.92 29.05 -6.78
CA ASP A 43 -46.48 28.04 -5.79
C ASP A 43 -45.88 28.56 -4.46
N ARG A 44 -46.51 29.56 -3.84
CA ARG A 44 -46.09 30.01 -2.49
C ARG A 44 -46.38 28.99 -1.37
N ARG A 45 -47.06 27.86 -1.66
CA ARG A 45 -47.42 26.82 -0.67
C ARG A 45 -46.52 25.59 -0.67
N PHE A 46 -45.91 25.21 -1.80
CA PHE A 46 -45.00 24.05 -1.87
C PHE A 46 -43.60 24.34 -1.32
N ILE A 47 -43.08 25.55 -1.53
CA ILE A 47 -41.71 25.91 -1.08
C ILE A 47 -41.58 25.88 0.45
N LYS A 48 -42.64 26.24 1.19
CA LYS A 48 -42.65 26.16 2.67
C LYS A 48 -42.63 24.72 3.21
N ARG A 49 -43.11 23.74 2.43
CA ARG A 49 -43.05 22.31 2.82
C ARG A 49 -41.69 21.69 2.50
N ILE A 50 -41.05 22.09 1.40
CA ILE A 50 -39.73 21.58 1.00
C ILE A 50 -38.63 22.11 1.95
N THR A 51 -38.71 23.35 2.42
CA THR A 51 -37.74 23.86 3.42
C THR A 51 -37.85 23.14 4.77
N PHE A 52 -39.05 22.66 5.16
CA PHE A 52 -39.24 21.94 6.41
C PHE A 52 -38.76 20.47 6.34
N ILE A 53 -38.89 19.83 5.17
CA ILE A 53 -38.40 18.45 4.94
C ILE A 53 -36.87 18.44 4.76
N SER A 54 -36.29 19.48 4.14
CA SER A 54 -34.83 19.62 4.02
C SER A 54 -34.16 19.83 5.37
N SER A 55 -34.76 20.62 6.28
CA SER A 55 -34.23 20.77 7.64
C SER A 55 -34.31 19.48 8.46
N ALA A 56 -35.38 18.68 8.30
CA ALA A 56 -35.51 17.39 8.99
C ALA A 56 -34.55 16.32 8.44
N ALA A 57 -34.33 16.29 7.13
CA ALA A 57 -33.37 15.37 6.50
C ALA A 57 -31.91 15.73 6.85
N VAL A 58 -31.56 17.02 6.89
CA VAL A 58 -30.22 17.47 7.34
C VAL A 58 -30.03 17.20 8.83
N LEU A 59 -31.07 17.36 9.66
CA LEU A 59 -31.02 16.97 11.07
C LEU A 59 -30.91 15.45 11.24
N LEU A 60 -31.60 14.63 10.44
CA LEU A 60 -31.50 13.17 10.47
C LEU A 60 -30.16 12.66 9.94
N ILE A 61 -29.60 13.25 8.89
CA ILE A 61 -28.26 12.88 8.37
C ILE A 61 -27.16 13.35 9.33
N GLY A 62 -27.30 14.54 9.94
CA GLY A 62 -26.43 15.03 11.01
C GLY A 62 -26.51 14.16 12.27
N LEU A 63 -27.70 13.68 12.63
CA LEU A 63 -27.90 12.69 13.69
C LEU A 63 -27.34 11.31 13.32
N PHE A 64 -27.41 10.88 12.06
CA PHE A 64 -26.84 9.59 11.63
C PHE A 64 -25.30 9.63 11.59
N ILE A 65 -24.70 10.67 10.99
CA ILE A 65 -23.24 10.85 10.97
C ILE A 65 -22.71 11.15 12.38
N GLY A 66 -23.44 11.91 13.20
CA GLY A 66 -23.11 12.12 14.60
C GLY A 66 -23.26 10.86 15.46
N SER A 67 -24.32 10.08 15.29
CA SER A 67 -24.57 8.86 16.08
C SER A 67 -23.64 7.70 15.73
N ALA A 68 -23.09 7.65 14.52
CA ALA A 68 -22.09 6.64 14.15
C ALA A 68 -20.77 6.82 14.93
N PHE A 69 -20.51 8.03 15.45
CA PHE A 69 -19.35 8.33 16.29
C PHE A 69 -19.65 8.38 17.81
N VAL A 70 -20.92 8.25 18.24
CA VAL A 70 -21.30 8.40 19.67
C VAL A 70 -22.34 7.39 20.16
N SER A 71 -22.70 6.36 19.38
CA SER A 71 -23.62 5.30 19.84
C SER A 71 -22.86 4.09 20.40
N PRO A 72 -23.01 3.79 21.71
CA PRO A 72 -22.45 2.57 22.32
C PRO A 72 -22.88 1.27 21.63
N ALA A 73 -24.01 1.27 20.92
CA ALA A 73 -24.50 0.11 20.19
C ALA A 73 -23.68 -0.17 18.90
N VAL A 74 -23.19 0.86 18.20
CA VAL A 74 -22.28 0.71 17.05
C VAL A 74 -20.87 0.41 17.55
N GLU A 75 -20.44 1.05 18.64
CA GLU A 75 -19.20 0.72 19.36
C GLU A 75 -19.15 -0.76 19.74
N HIS A 76 -20.24 -1.34 20.25
CA HIS A 76 -20.33 -2.78 20.57
C HIS A 76 -20.38 -3.73 19.37
N VAL A 77 -20.77 -3.29 18.18
CA VAL A 77 -20.77 -4.12 16.97
C VAL A 77 -19.42 -4.02 16.24
N ALA A 78 -18.80 -2.84 16.21
CA ALA A 78 -17.44 -2.63 15.70
C ALA A 78 -16.37 -3.25 16.62
N ALA A 79 -16.56 -3.20 17.94
CA ALA A 79 -15.65 -3.80 18.94
C ALA A 79 -15.61 -5.35 18.91
N LYS A 80 -16.46 -6.00 18.10
CA LYS A 80 -16.46 -7.47 17.96
C LYS A 80 -15.58 -7.99 16.81
N ILE A 81 -15.07 -7.13 15.93
CA ILE A 81 -14.16 -7.57 14.88
C ILE A 81 -12.73 -7.43 15.40
N PRO A 82 -11.96 -8.53 15.51
CA PRO A 82 -10.56 -8.49 15.92
C PRO A 82 -9.78 -7.48 15.08
N TYR A 83 -8.95 -6.66 15.72
CA TYR A 83 -8.30 -5.52 15.08
C TYR A 83 -7.37 -5.97 13.94
N LEU A 84 -6.60 -7.04 14.14
CA LEU A 84 -5.72 -7.57 13.09
C LEU A 84 -6.49 -8.11 11.88
N LYS A 85 -7.72 -8.58 12.07
CA LYS A 85 -8.60 -9.04 10.97
C LYS A 85 -9.02 -7.89 10.06
N LEU A 86 -9.20 -6.68 10.60
CA LEU A 86 -9.53 -5.49 9.80
C LEU A 86 -8.35 -5.10 8.90
N ILE A 87 -7.14 -5.10 9.45
CA ILE A 87 -5.91 -4.80 8.69
C ILE A 87 -5.73 -5.81 7.57
N PHE A 88 -5.82 -7.11 7.90
CA PHE A 88 -5.70 -8.18 6.92
C PHE A 88 -6.72 -8.04 5.78
N LYS A 89 -7.97 -7.66 6.08
CA LYS A 89 -8.99 -7.44 5.04
C LYS A 89 -8.74 -6.21 4.18
N SER A 90 -8.09 -5.19 4.73
CA SER A 90 -7.86 -3.93 4.00
C SER A 90 -6.90 -4.11 2.82
N GLN A 91 -5.98 -5.09 2.89
CA GLN A 91 -4.99 -5.44 1.86
C GLN A 91 -4.12 -4.27 1.38
N MET A 92 -4.18 -3.11 2.05
CA MET A 92 -3.48 -1.90 1.71
C MET A 92 -2.58 -1.52 2.88
N SER A 93 -1.29 -1.42 2.61
CA SER A 93 -0.29 -1.03 3.57
C SER A 93 -0.45 0.43 4.01
N ILE A 94 0.15 0.78 5.14
CA ILE A 94 0.24 2.17 5.62
C ILE A 94 0.78 3.11 4.54
N SER A 95 1.88 2.71 3.87
CA SER A 95 2.53 3.53 2.84
C SER A 95 1.61 3.80 1.66
N GLU A 96 0.96 2.77 1.12
CA GLU A 96 0.01 2.91 0.00
C GLU A 96 -1.17 3.80 0.38
N ARG A 97 -1.72 3.60 1.58
CA ARG A 97 -2.84 4.41 2.07
C ARG A 97 -2.49 5.89 2.15
N ILE A 98 -1.36 6.21 2.77
CA ILE A 98 -0.89 7.59 2.88
C ILE A 98 -0.65 8.19 1.50
N TYR A 99 0.00 7.43 0.62
CA TYR A 99 0.28 7.88 -0.73
C TYR A 99 -1.00 8.20 -1.51
N GLU A 100 -1.95 7.27 -1.57
CA GLU A 100 -3.21 7.43 -2.31
C GLU A 100 -4.07 8.58 -1.75
N GLU A 101 -4.16 8.70 -0.41
CA GLU A 101 -4.96 9.75 0.21
C GLU A 101 -4.36 11.16 0.03
N LEU A 102 -3.03 11.29 0.12
CA LEU A 102 -2.36 12.57 -0.12
C LEU A 102 -2.39 12.95 -1.61
N LYS A 103 -2.12 11.99 -2.50
CA LYS A 103 -2.15 12.22 -3.94
C LYS A 103 -3.57 12.53 -4.42
N GLY A 104 -4.58 11.86 -3.86
CA GLY A 104 -6.00 12.15 -4.07
C GLY A 104 -6.44 13.52 -3.53
N ALA A 105 -5.77 14.04 -2.49
CA ALA A 105 -5.96 15.40 -2.00
C ALA A 105 -5.24 16.47 -2.84
N GLY A 106 -4.53 16.08 -3.90
CA GLY A 106 -3.87 17.00 -4.84
C GLY A 106 -2.44 17.38 -4.46
N TYR A 107 -1.83 16.71 -3.49
CA TYR A 107 -0.42 16.94 -3.17
C TYR A 107 0.50 16.26 -4.19
N ASP A 108 1.48 17.00 -4.69
CA ASP A 108 2.63 16.48 -5.42
C ASP A 108 3.60 15.77 -4.47
N ILE A 109 3.48 14.44 -4.37
CA ILE A 109 4.33 13.57 -3.57
C ILE A 109 4.98 12.50 -4.43
N GLU A 110 6.24 12.19 -4.14
CA GLU A 110 7.00 11.15 -4.84
C GLU A 110 6.87 9.78 -4.15
N GLY A 111 6.51 9.76 -2.87
CA GLY A 111 6.31 8.51 -2.16
C GLY A 111 5.98 8.67 -0.69
N ALA A 112 5.54 7.56 -0.10
CA ALA A 112 5.38 7.39 1.34
C ALA A 112 6.05 6.08 1.77
N GLY A 113 6.58 6.06 2.99
CA GLY A 113 7.32 4.93 3.53
C GLY A 113 7.12 4.75 5.02
N VAL A 114 7.32 3.52 5.50
CA VAL A 114 7.30 3.19 6.92
C VAL A 114 8.61 2.53 7.30
N SER A 115 9.22 3.03 8.36
CA SER A 115 10.36 2.39 9.02
C SER A 115 9.98 2.00 10.44
N PHE A 116 10.33 0.78 10.83
CA PHE A 116 10.11 0.26 12.18
C PHE A 116 11.36 0.34 13.06
N VAL A 117 12.55 0.44 12.45
CA VAL A 117 13.87 0.35 13.11
C VAL A 117 14.80 1.44 12.55
N PRO A 118 15.55 2.18 13.37
CA PRO A 118 15.61 2.11 14.84
C PRO A 118 14.43 2.79 15.54
N LYS A 119 13.65 3.63 14.83
CA LYS A 119 12.48 4.33 15.36
C LYS A 119 11.32 4.19 14.39
N LYS A 120 10.12 3.91 14.93
CA LYS A 120 8.87 3.86 14.17
C LYS A 120 8.58 5.23 13.55
N THR A 121 8.73 5.31 12.23
CA THR A 121 8.63 6.55 11.47
C THR A 121 7.81 6.31 10.22
N VAL A 122 6.90 7.24 9.93
CA VAL A 122 6.26 7.40 8.64
C VAL A 122 6.96 8.54 7.92
N SER A 123 7.45 8.29 6.71
CA SER A 123 8.12 9.28 5.86
C SER A 123 7.27 9.59 4.64
N VAL A 124 7.13 10.88 4.30
CA VAL A 124 6.52 11.34 3.05
C VAL A 124 7.53 12.19 2.29
N THR A 125 7.74 11.86 1.03
CA THR A 125 8.62 12.60 0.11
C THR A 125 7.79 13.49 -0.79
N VAL A 126 8.02 14.80 -0.72
CA VAL A 126 7.27 15.82 -1.46
C VAL A 126 8.05 16.21 -2.71
N GLY A 127 7.37 16.19 -3.86
CA GLY A 127 7.93 16.61 -5.15
C GLY A 127 7.96 18.13 -5.32
N GLY A 128 8.35 18.56 -6.53
CA GLY A 128 8.24 19.95 -6.95
C GLY A 128 9.29 20.91 -6.38
N THR A 129 8.92 22.20 -6.32
CA THR A 129 9.84 23.29 -5.96
C THR A 129 10.05 23.41 -4.45
N GLU A 130 11.12 24.12 -4.03
CA GLU A 130 11.34 24.42 -2.61
C GLU A 130 10.20 25.24 -2.00
N GLN A 131 9.67 26.17 -2.81
CA GLN A 131 8.53 27.00 -2.46
C GLN A 131 7.28 26.15 -2.23
N TYR A 132 7.02 25.20 -3.13
CA TYR A 132 5.91 24.27 -2.98
C TYR A 132 6.06 23.44 -1.70
N TYR A 133 7.19 22.75 -1.51
CA TYR A 133 7.47 21.98 -0.29
C TYR A 133 7.26 22.81 0.98
N SER A 134 7.84 24.01 1.04
CA SER A 134 7.71 24.90 2.20
C SER A 134 6.26 25.30 2.48
N SER A 135 5.42 25.41 1.44
CA SER A 135 4.01 25.75 1.57
C SER A 135 3.14 24.59 2.04
N VAL A 136 3.45 23.34 1.66
CA VAL A 136 2.58 22.18 1.92
C VAL A 136 3.05 21.27 3.05
N LYS A 137 4.31 21.38 3.50
CA LYS A 137 4.91 20.46 4.48
C LYS A 137 4.05 20.27 5.73
N GLY A 138 3.58 21.36 6.33
CA GLY A 138 2.77 21.31 7.56
C GLY A 138 1.41 20.66 7.34
N ASP A 139 0.77 20.95 6.21
CA ASP A 139 -0.53 20.38 5.84
C ASP A 139 -0.42 18.87 5.54
N ILE A 140 0.66 18.45 4.86
CA ILE A 140 0.97 17.04 4.63
C ILE A 140 1.22 16.33 5.96
N GLU A 141 1.98 16.91 6.89
CA GLU A 141 2.22 16.32 8.21
C GLU A 141 0.90 16.12 8.97
N LYS A 142 0.03 17.13 8.98
CA LYS A 142 -1.28 17.07 9.62
C LYS A 142 -2.18 16.02 8.96
N LYS A 143 -2.29 16.02 7.63
CA LYS A 143 -3.13 15.07 6.88
C LYS A 143 -2.63 13.63 7.07
N THR A 144 -1.32 13.43 7.07
CA THR A 144 -0.71 12.13 7.38
C THR A 144 -1.09 11.67 8.79
N LYS A 145 -1.09 12.58 9.77
CA LYS A 145 -1.55 12.27 11.13
C LYS A 145 -3.02 11.89 11.17
N GLU A 146 -3.90 12.61 10.48
CA GLU A 146 -5.33 12.31 10.40
C GLU A 146 -5.59 10.90 9.83
N ILE A 147 -4.83 10.51 8.80
CA ILE A 147 -4.89 9.16 8.20
C ILE A 147 -4.47 8.10 9.22
N LEU A 148 -3.39 8.32 9.96
CA LEU A 148 -2.94 7.39 11.00
C LEU A 148 -3.95 7.31 12.15
N ASP A 149 -4.47 8.44 12.61
CA ASP A 149 -5.46 8.53 13.69
C ASP A 149 -6.76 7.80 13.33
N SER A 150 -7.21 7.86 12.06
CA SER A 150 -8.44 7.16 11.63
C SER A 150 -8.32 5.63 11.73
N TRP A 151 -7.09 5.11 11.71
CA TRP A 151 -6.77 3.70 11.95
C TRP A 151 -6.33 3.41 13.39
N GLN A 152 -6.37 4.42 14.26
CA GLN A 152 -5.89 4.40 15.63
C GLN A 152 -4.40 4.06 15.73
N TYR A 153 -3.59 4.49 14.76
CA TYR A 153 -2.16 4.27 14.73
C TYR A 153 -1.44 5.44 15.41
N ASP A 154 -0.86 5.18 16.58
CA ASP A 154 -0.28 6.20 17.46
C ASP A 154 1.22 5.98 17.75
N ALA A 155 1.82 4.92 17.20
CA ALA A 155 3.20 4.54 17.50
C ALA A 155 4.26 5.24 16.64
N TYR A 156 3.86 6.05 15.65
CA TYR A 156 4.76 6.61 14.64
C TYR A 156 5.10 8.08 14.87
N LYS A 157 6.36 8.42 14.59
CA LYS A 157 6.74 9.81 14.29
C LYS A 157 6.54 10.06 12.79
N ILE A 158 6.00 11.22 12.44
CA ILE A 158 5.87 11.64 11.02
C ILE A 158 7.10 12.45 10.62
N GLN A 159 7.60 12.21 9.41
CA GLN A 159 8.69 12.98 8.80
C GLN A 159 8.30 13.32 7.36
N VAL A 160 8.25 14.62 7.07
CA VAL A 160 8.00 15.10 5.71
C VAL A 160 9.30 15.72 5.21
N ALA A 161 9.80 15.20 4.09
CA ALA A 161 11.03 15.63 3.44
C ALA A 161 10.76 16.00 1.99
N LYS A 162 11.58 16.90 1.45
CA LYS A 162 11.57 17.18 0.02
C LYS A 162 12.34 16.10 -0.72
N ALA A 163 11.87 15.76 -1.91
CA ALA A 163 12.63 15.01 -2.88
C ALA A 163 14.03 15.61 -3.08
N PRO A 164 15.10 14.78 -3.05
CA PRO A 164 16.38 15.26 -3.51
C PRO A 164 16.24 15.70 -4.98
N ALA A 165 16.83 16.84 -5.34
CA ALA A 165 16.96 17.21 -6.75
C ALA A 165 17.62 16.03 -7.47
N GLU A 166 17.05 15.58 -8.61
CA GLU A 166 17.51 14.42 -9.38
C GLU A 166 19.04 14.33 -9.34
N THR A 167 19.57 13.54 -8.43
CA THR A 167 20.95 13.11 -8.53
C THR A 167 20.92 12.24 -9.75
N LYS A 168 21.55 12.73 -10.84
CA LYS A 168 22.04 11.85 -11.90
C LYS A 168 22.54 10.61 -11.20
N VAL A 169 21.90 9.47 -11.46
CA VAL A 169 22.34 8.19 -10.94
C VAL A 169 23.82 8.16 -11.25
N ASP A 170 24.65 8.30 -10.22
CA ASP A 170 26.08 8.21 -10.39
C ASP A 170 26.26 6.86 -11.05
N GLU A 171 26.78 6.83 -12.28
CA GLU A 171 27.03 5.60 -13.04
C GLU A 171 28.06 4.83 -12.23
N ARG A 172 27.57 4.11 -11.22
CA ARG A 172 28.40 3.35 -10.32
C ARG A 172 28.96 2.25 -11.19
N ASN A 173 30.27 2.28 -11.39
CA ASN A 173 30.93 1.29 -12.20
C ASN A 173 30.62 -0.09 -11.58
N PRO A 174 29.89 -0.98 -12.29
CA PRO A 174 29.39 -2.21 -11.69
C PRO A 174 30.56 -3.05 -11.21
N SER A 175 30.39 -3.71 -10.06
CA SER A 175 31.43 -4.59 -9.53
C SER A 175 31.63 -5.80 -10.45
N ARG A 176 32.80 -6.46 -10.40
CA ARG A 176 33.03 -7.67 -11.21
C ARG A 176 31.97 -8.76 -10.98
N PRO A 177 31.53 -9.04 -9.74
CA PRO A 177 30.41 -9.96 -9.50
C PRO A 177 29.09 -9.51 -10.13
N GLU A 178 28.81 -8.19 -10.19
CA GLU A 178 27.61 -7.68 -10.88
C GLU A 178 27.71 -7.91 -12.40
N LEU A 179 28.87 -7.62 -13.00
CA LEU A 179 29.12 -7.92 -14.42
C LEU A 179 28.98 -9.43 -14.71
N ALA A 180 29.47 -10.27 -13.80
CA ALA A 180 29.34 -11.72 -13.88
C ALA A 180 27.88 -12.19 -13.78
N MET A 181 27.12 -11.64 -12.83
CA MET A 181 25.69 -11.91 -12.69
C MET A 181 24.95 -11.54 -13.99
N ASP A 182 25.19 -10.35 -14.53
CA ASP A 182 24.57 -9.90 -15.78
C ASP A 182 24.90 -10.81 -16.97
N ALA A 183 26.15 -11.26 -17.09
CA ALA A 183 26.58 -12.19 -18.13
C ALA A 183 25.88 -13.55 -17.99
N ILE A 184 25.81 -14.08 -16.76
CA ILE A 184 25.12 -15.34 -16.47
C ILE A 184 23.63 -15.21 -16.80
N VAL A 185 22.96 -14.14 -16.36
CA VAL A 185 21.52 -13.92 -16.63
C VAL A 185 21.26 -13.93 -18.14
N LYS A 186 22.01 -13.15 -18.91
CA LYS A 186 21.86 -13.11 -20.39
C LYS A 186 22.04 -14.48 -21.03
N LYS A 187 23.03 -15.26 -20.58
CA LYS A 187 23.29 -16.61 -21.10
C LYS A 187 22.13 -17.56 -20.76
N LEU A 188 21.70 -17.60 -19.51
CA LEU A 188 20.59 -18.46 -19.08
C LEU A 188 19.28 -18.09 -19.81
N GLU A 189 19.00 -16.81 -20.01
CA GLU A 189 17.85 -16.35 -20.80
C GLU A 189 17.93 -16.80 -22.26
N SER A 190 19.10 -16.68 -22.90
CA SER A 190 19.31 -17.11 -24.28
C SER A 190 19.08 -18.61 -24.48
N GLU A 191 19.40 -19.41 -23.47
CA GLU A 191 19.21 -20.86 -23.45
C GLU A 191 17.85 -21.29 -22.87
N LYS A 192 17.01 -20.32 -22.49
CA LYS A 192 15.69 -20.53 -21.87
C LYS A 192 15.76 -21.39 -20.60
N LEU A 193 16.84 -21.24 -19.85
CA LEU A 193 17.05 -21.89 -18.55
C LEU A 193 16.53 -20.98 -17.44
N SER A 194 15.61 -21.50 -16.63
CA SER A 194 15.03 -20.76 -15.51
C SER A 194 15.82 -20.97 -14.22
N PHE A 195 15.86 -19.94 -13.40
CA PHE A 195 16.37 -19.96 -12.03
C PHE A 195 15.38 -19.20 -11.12
N ARG A 196 15.53 -19.33 -9.80
CA ARG A 196 14.61 -18.70 -8.84
C ARG A 196 15.07 -17.28 -8.48
N THR A 197 16.26 -17.17 -7.90
CA THR A 197 16.89 -15.89 -7.57
C THR A 197 18.39 -15.96 -7.86
N MET A 198 19.00 -14.80 -8.06
CA MET A 198 20.44 -14.66 -8.22
C MET A 198 20.90 -13.44 -7.46
N GLY A 199 22.08 -13.50 -6.87
CA GLY A 199 22.67 -12.39 -6.14
C GLY A 199 24.18 -12.46 -6.13
N THR A 200 24.81 -11.36 -5.71
CA THR A 200 26.26 -11.23 -5.69
C THR A 200 26.77 -11.09 -4.25
N ASN A 201 27.99 -11.57 -4.03
CA ASN A 201 28.75 -11.28 -2.84
C ASN A 201 30.12 -10.72 -3.26
N GLU A 202 30.25 -9.40 -3.14
CA GLU A 202 31.47 -8.69 -3.54
C GLU A 202 32.72 -9.16 -2.79
N LYS A 203 32.59 -9.45 -1.50
CA LYS A 203 33.72 -9.84 -0.65
C LYS A 203 34.28 -11.20 -1.02
N GLU A 204 33.39 -12.14 -1.30
CA GLU A 204 33.74 -13.52 -1.69
C GLU A 204 33.98 -13.66 -3.20
N LYS A 205 33.80 -12.58 -3.97
CA LYS A 205 33.81 -12.60 -5.45
C LYS A 205 32.93 -13.72 -5.99
N GLU A 206 31.68 -13.75 -5.56
CA GLU A 206 30.77 -14.87 -5.79
C GLU A 206 29.46 -14.39 -6.42
N VAL A 207 28.94 -15.18 -7.36
CA VAL A 207 27.55 -15.13 -7.81
C VAL A 207 26.82 -16.35 -7.23
N GLU A 208 25.80 -16.09 -6.43
CA GLU A 208 24.93 -17.11 -5.87
C GLU A 208 23.68 -17.27 -6.74
N ILE A 209 23.42 -18.50 -7.19
CA ILE A 209 22.25 -18.86 -7.98
C ILE A 209 21.40 -19.81 -7.13
N GLU A 210 20.18 -19.39 -6.83
CA GLU A 210 19.19 -20.21 -6.14
C GLU A 210 18.30 -20.94 -7.14
N LEU A 211 18.22 -22.26 -7.03
CA LEU A 211 17.41 -23.14 -7.87
C LEU A 211 16.34 -23.86 -7.04
N PRO A 212 15.16 -24.16 -7.60
CA PRO A 212 14.18 -25.03 -6.96
C PRO A 212 14.78 -26.42 -6.63
N ASP A 213 14.50 -26.94 -5.44
CA ASP A 213 14.83 -28.33 -5.08
C ASP A 213 14.07 -29.36 -5.92
N THR A 214 12.97 -28.94 -6.54
CA THR A 214 12.16 -29.73 -7.48
C THR A 214 12.78 -29.89 -8.87
N ASP A 215 13.79 -29.09 -9.23
CA ASP A 215 14.46 -29.20 -10.52
C ASP A 215 15.13 -30.58 -10.67
N SER A 216 15.28 -31.05 -11.90
CA SER A 216 16.05 -32.28 -12.15
C SER A 216 17.54 -32.02 -11.94
N VAL A 217 18.31 -33.08 -11.63
CA VAL A 217 19.78 -33.00 -11.57
C VAL A 217 20.35 -32.47 -12.90
N GLU A 218 19.80 -32.94 -14.02
CA GLU A 218 20.21 -32.54 -15.36
C GLU A 218 20.02 -31.04 -15.61
N GLN A 219 18.88 -30.48 -15.22
CA GLN A 219 18.60 -29.05 -15.37
C GLN A 219 19.56 -28.20 -14.53
N ARG A 220 19.86 -28.65 -13.30
CA ARG A 220 20.82 -27.95 -12.43
C ARG A 220 22.24 -27.95 -13.01
N GLU A 221 22.69 -29.08 -13.56
CA GLU A 221 24.01 -29.16 -14.21
C GLU A 221 24.06 -28.31 -15.49
N LYS A 222 22.97 -28.26 -16.28
CA LYS A 222 22.85 -27.36 -17.44
C LYS A 222 23.03 -25.90 -17.04
N ILE A 223 22.33 -25.45 -15.99
CA ILE A 223 22.45 -24.08 -15.47
C ILE A 223 23.87 -23.79 -14.99
N LYS A 224 24.47 -24.72 -14.24
CA LYS A 224 25.84 -24.57 -13.75
C LYS A 224 26.86 -24.46 -14.89
N ALA A 225 26.70 -25.30 -15.93
CA ALA A 225 27.56 -25.28 -17.11
C ALA A 225 27.41 -23.97 -17.89
N ALA A 226 26.17 -23.54 -18.17
CA ALA A 226 25.88 -22.29 -18.85
C ALA A 226 26.43 -21.07 -18.10
N ALA A 227 26.28 -21.04 -16.77
CA ALA A 227 26.86 -19.98 -15.94
C ALA A 227 28.40 -19.96 -16.02
N ALA A 228 29.06 -21.12 -15.95
CA ALA A 228 30.51 -21.20 -16.08
C ALA A 228 31.00 -20.78 -17.47
N GLU A 229 30.27 -21.12 -18.53
CA GLU A 229 30.56 -20.69 -19.89
C GLU A 229 30.43 -19.17 -20.03
N ALA A 230 29.37 -18.57 -19.48
CA ALA A 230 29.18 -17.12 -19.48
C ALA A 230 30.37 -16.39 -18.82
N LEU A 231 30.88 -16.90 -17.69
CA LEU A 231 32.05 -16.30 -17.04
C LEU A 231 33.30 -16.38 -17.92
N LYS A 232 33.52 -17.52 -18.58
CA LYS A 232 34.65 -17.73 -19.48
C LYS A 232 34.60 -16.82 -20.71
N GLU A 233 33.43 -16.72 -21.35
CA GLU A 233 33.24 -15.85 -22.53
C GLU A 233 33.51 -14.37 -22.23
N ASN A 234 33.38 -13.96 -20.97
CA ASN A 234 33.51 -12.58 -20.52
C ASN A 234 34.80 -12.29 -19.73
N GLY A 235 35.73 -13.25 -19.59
CA GLY A 235 36.98 -13.06 -18.83
C GLY A 235 36.77 -12.82 -17.32
N LEU A 236 35.77 -13.51 -16.76
CA LEU A 236 35.33 -13.41 -15.36
C LEU A 236 35.51 -14.75 -14.62
N GLU A 237 36.46 -15.58 -15.03
CA GLU A 237 36.71 -16.91 -14.46
C GLU A 237 37.20 -16.88 -13.00
N ASP A 238 37.59 -15.70 -12.49
CA ASP A 238 37.96 -15.48 -11.09
C ASP A 238 36.73 -15.37 -10.15
N ILE A 239 35.52 -15.33 -10.71
CA ILE A 239 34.26 -15.27 -9.95
C ILE A 239 33.75 -16.68 -9.63
N HIS A 240 33.43 -16.93 -8.37
CA HIS A 240 32.92 -18.21 -7.90
C HIS A 240 31.41 -18.31 -8.14
N ILE A 241 30.94 -19.46 -8.62
CA ILE A 241 29.50 -19.76 -8.74
C ILE A 241 29.08 -20.63 -7.57
N LYS A 242 28.10 -20.17 -6.81
CA LYS A 242 27.49 -20.93 -5.72
C LYS A 242 26.05 -21.28 -6.03
N ILE A 243 25.77 -22.58 -6.09
CA ILE A 243 24.41 -23.07 -6.28
C ILE A 243 23.78 -23.35 -4.91
N ARG A 244 22.60 -22.78 -4.66
CA ARG A 244 21.75 -23.14 -3.52
C ARG A 244 20.44 -23.73 -3.98
N LEU A 245 19.92 -24.69 -3.21
CA LEU A 245 18.60 -25.27 -3.47
C LEU A 245 17.58 -24.67 -2.51
N ALA A 246 16.58 -23.98 -3.09
CA ALA A 246 15.41 -23.53 -2.39
C ALA A 246 14.48 -24.70 -2.13
N LYS A 247 14.16 -24.96 -0.86
CA LYS A 247 13.13 -25.93 -0.48
C LYS A 247 11.75 -25.38 -0.81
N MET A 248 11.20 -25.74 -1.97
CA MET A 248 10.02 -25.09 -2.54
C MET A 248 8.78 -25.20 -1.64
N LYS A 249 8.68 -26.26 -0.84
CA LYS A 249 7.63 -26.40 0.18
C LYS A 249 7.59 -25.19 1.14
N PHE A 250 8.74 -24.73 1.61
CA PHE A 250 8.83 -23.60 2.55
C PHE A 250 8.59 -22.27 1.86
N VAL A 251 9.06 -22.12 0.62
CA VAL A 251 8.80 -20.95 -0.22
C VAL A 251 7.30 -20.73 -0.41
N VAL A 252 6.57 -21.78 -0.83
CA VAL A 252 5.14 -21.68 -1.11
C VAL A 252 4.36 -21.42 0.19
N MET A 253 4.78 -22.03 1.30
CA MET A 253 4.21 -21.75 2.60
C MET A 253 4.45 -20.30 3.01
N GLU A 254 5.67 -19.79 2.87
CA GLU A 254 6.00 -18.40 3.16
C GLU A 254 5.14 -17.43 2.35
N GLN A 255 5.04 -17.61 1.04
CA GLN A 255 4.20 -16.79 0.17
C GLN A 255 2.74 -16.75 0.62
N ARG A 256 2.18 -17.90 1.03
CA ARG A 256 0.81 -17.95 1.56
C ARG A 256 0.65 -17.18 2.86
N TRP A 257 1.63 -17.27 3.75
CA TRP A 257 1.58 -16.65 5.08
C TRP A 257 1.98 -15.17 5.08
N GLN A 258 2.68 -14.67 4.05
CA GLN A 258 3.17 -13.29 4.00
C GLN A 258 2.10 -12.23 4.30
N PRO A 259 0.87 -12.30 3.75
CA PRO A 259 -0.16 -11.31 4.07
C PRO A 259 -0.59 -11.35 5.55
N ILE A 260 -0.58 -12.53 6.18
CA ILE A 260 -0.89 -12.69 7.61
C ILE A 260 0.23 -12.10 8.47
N ILE A 261 1.48 -12.44 8.15
CA ILE A 261 2.66 -11.90 8.85
C ILE A 261 2.69 -10.38 8.74
N SER A 262 2.39 -9.84 7.56
CA SER A 262 2.33 -8.40 7.30
C SER A 262 1.24 -7.73 8.14
N ALA A 263 0.04 -8.31 8.21
CA ALA A 263 -1.04 -7.78 9.04
C ALA A 263 -0.70 -7.81 10.55
N ILE A 264 -0.06 -8.89 11.04
CA ILE A 264 0.41 -8.99 12.42
C ILE A 264 1.47 -7.91 12.69
N ALA A 265 2.46 -7.78 11.81
CA ALA A 265 3.53 -6.80 11.94
C ALA A 265 2.98 -5.37 11.93
N GLU A 266 2.16 -5.03 10.94
CA GLU A 266 1.54 -3.71 10.84
C GLU A 266 0.71 -3.39 12.08
N GLY A 267 -0.27 -4.22 12.42
CA GLY A 267 -1.20 -3.91 13.51
C GLY A 267 -0.53 -3.78 14.86
N LEU A 268 0.30 -4.76 15.22
CA LEU A 268 0.96 -4.75 16.53
C LEU A 268 2.04 -3.68 16.64
N MET A 269 2.70 -3.33 15.54
CA MET A 269 3.71 -2.27 15.54
C MET A 269 3.10 -0.88 15.46
N SER A 270 1.88 -0.73 14.94
CA SER A 270 1.22 0.58 14.75
C SER A 270 0.60 1.16 16.00
N LYS A 271 0.25 0.31 16.98
CA LYS A 271 -0.36 0.75 18.25
C LYS A 271 0.62 0.68 19.41
N SER A 272 0.79 1.80 20.09
CA SER A 272 1.71 1.97 21.22
C SER A 272 1.32 1.09 22.41
N GLU A 273 0.02 0.83 22.59
CA GLU A 273 -0.53 -0.02 23.65
C GLU A 273 -0.02 -1.47 23.62
N TYR A 274 0.32 -2.02 22.44
CA TYR A 274 0.89 -3.37 22.36
C TYR A 274 2.37 -3.41 22.75
N LYS A 275 3.05 -2.26 22.85
CA LYS A 275 4.45 -2.14 23.26
C LYS A 275 5.40 -3.04 22.44
N VAL A 276 5.05 -3.39 21.19
CA VAL A 276 5.87 -4.25 20.31
C VAL A 276 6.99 -3.44 19.66
N LYS A 277 8.17 -4.05 19.57
CA LYS A 277 9.40 -3.51 19.00
C LYS A 277 9.90 -4.30 17.79
N GLY A 278 9.38 -5.50 17.57
CA GLY A 278 9.66 -6.26 16.36
C GLY A 278 8.78 -7.49 16.24
N VAL A 279 8.48 -7.85 15.00
CA VAL A 279 7.84 -9.11 14.64
C VAL A 279 8.81 -9.82 13.71
N GLY A 280 9.04 -11.10 13.95
CA GLY A 280 9.85 -11.97 13.12
C GLY A 280 9.14 -13.29 12.92
N TYR A 281 9.60 -14.07 11.95
CA TYR A 281 9.06 -15.38 11.69
C TYR A 281 10.15 -16.33 11.18
N SER A 282 9.93 -17.63 11.31
CA SER A 282 10.75 -18.65 10.66
C SER A 282 9.88 -19.82 10.23
N PHE A 283 9.99 -20.22 8.96
CA PHE A 283 9.33 -21.40 8.41
C PHE A 283 10.18 -22.68 8.56
N HIS A 284 11.42 -22.58 9.07
CA HIS A 284 12.33 -23.71 9.22
C HIS A 284 13.13 -23.69 10.55
N PRO A 285 13.18 -24.80 11.29
CA PRO A 285 12.36 -26.02 11.14
C PRO A 285 10.87 -25.75 11.41
N LEU A 286 10.00 -26.71 11.05
CA LEU A 286 8.60 -26.67 11.49
C LEU A 286 8.50 -26.95 13.00
N PRO A 287 7.48 -26.41 13.70
CA PRO A 287 6.40 -25.56 13.18
C PRO A 287 6.85 -24.14 12.81
N LEU A 288 6.07 -23.44 11.97
CA LEU A 288 6.27 -22.01 11.71
C LEU A 288 6.35 -21.28 13.06
N THR A 289 7.44 -20.57 13.32
CA THR A 289 7.56 -19.77 14.54
C THR A 289 7.29 -18.32 14.23
N ILE A 290 6.28 -17.73 14.87
CA ILE A 290 6.02 -16.28 14.86
C ILE A 290 6.56 -15.72 16.17
N THR A 291 7.48 -14.76 16.07
CA THR A 291 8.15 -14.15 17.22
C THR A 291 7.73 -12.70 17.35
N ILE A 292 7.26 -12.32 18.53
CA ILE A 292 6.87 -10.94 18.86
C ILE A 292 7.77 -10.46 20.00
N LYS A 293 8.53 -9.39 19.77
CA LYS A 293 9.40 -8.78 20.79
C LYS A 293 8.73 -7.55 21.37
N THR A 294 8.54 -7.51 22.68
CA THR A 294 7.92 -6.38 23.40
C THR A 294 8.98 -5.55 24.14
N SER A 295 8.61 -4.34 24.56
CA SER A 295 9.43 -3.50 25.43
C SER A 295 9.13 -3.64 26.93
N VAL A 296 8.31 -4.62 27.33
CA VAL A 296 7.91 -4.86 28.72
C VAL A 296 8.84 -5.86 29.40
N ASP A 297 9.22 -5.59 30.65
CA ASP A 297 10.00 -6.54 31.47
C ASP A 297 9.13 -7.73 31.91
N SER A 298 9.70 -8.94 31.93
CA SER A 298 8.95 -10.14 32.32
C SER A 298 8.37 -10.10 33.74
N LYS A 299 8.96 -9.32 34.65
CA LYS A 299 8.47 -9.16 36.02
C LYS A 299 7.41 -8.07 36.16
N SER A 300 7.10 -7.35 35.08
CA SER A 300 6.09 -6.29 35.13
C SER A 300 4.70 -6.90 35.39
N PRO A 301 3.88 -6.31 36.29
CA PRO A 301 2.52 -6.77 36.54
C PRO A 301 1.63 -6.81 35.30
N GLU A 302 1.95 -6.01 34.27
CA GLU A 302 1.20 -5.94 33.01
C GLU A 302 1.67 -6.96 31.95
N ALA A 303 2.82 -7.63 32.15
CA ALA A 303 3.45 -8.47 31.14
C ALA A 303 2.52 -9.62 30.68
N ASN A 304 1.89 -10.29 31.65
CA ASN A 304 0.96 -11.39 31.38
C ASN A 304 -0.29 -10.94 30.63
N ARG A 305 -0.88 -9.80 31.03
CA ARG A 305 -2.07 -9.23 30.38
C ARG A 305 -1.76 -8.77 28.96
N LEU A 306 -0.60 -8.16 28.76
CA LEU A 306 -0.15 -7.74 27.44
C LEU A 306 0.08 -8.95 26.52
N ALA A 307 0.73 -10.00 27.02
CA ALA A 307 0.96 -11.23 26.27
C ALA A 307 -0.35 -11.90 25.87
N GLU A 308 -1.32 -12.01 26.79
CA GLU A 308 -2.66 -12.53 26.48
C GLU A 308 -3.37 -11.69 25.41
N LYS A 309 -3.32 -10.36 25.52
CA LYS A 309 -3.94 -9.48 24.52
C LYS A 309 -3.35 -9.69 23.12
N ILE A 310 -2.02 -9.73 23.02
CA ILE A 310 -1.31 -9.96 21.75
C ILE A 310 -1.61 -11.37 21.21
N GLU A 311 -1.55 -12.38 22.07
CA GLU A 311 -1.81 -13.77 21.70
C GLU A 311 -3.22 -13.95 21.15
N ASN A 312 -4.23 -13.35 21.80
CA ASN A 312 -5.61 -13.43 21.36
C ASN A 312 -5.79 -12.78 19.97
N GLU A 313 -5.31 -11.55 19.76
CA GLU A 313 -5.41 -10.86 18.47
C GLU A 313 -4.77 -11.67 17.33
N VAL A 314 -3.59 -12.23 17.57
CA VAL A 314 -2.87 -13.04 16.57
C VAL A 314 -3.63 -14.34 16.28
N LYS A 315 -4.09 -15.05 17.31
CA LYS A 315 -4.86 -16.29 17.14
C LYS A 315 -6.19 -16.03 16.44
N GLU A 316 -6.87 -14.95 16.76
CA GLU A 316 -8.14 -14.57 16.12
C GLU A 316 -7.96 -14.27 14.62
N LEU A 317 -6.87 -13.60 14.23
CA LEU A 317 -6.54 -13.43 12.82
C LEU A 317 -6.24 -14.77 12.13
N ILE A 318 -5.31 -15.57 12.69
CA ILE A 318 -4.86 -16.84 12.09
C ILE A 318 -6.02 -17.82 11.92
N HIS A 319 -6.92 -17.91 12.89
CA HIS A 319 -8.08 -18.81 12.84
C HIS A 319 -9.30 -18.20 12.13
N SER A 320 -9.20 -16.99 11.59
CA SER A 320 -10.31 -16.34 10.89
C SER A 320 -10.59 -17.00 9.53
N ASP A 321 -11.84 -16.96 9.08
CA ASP A 321 -12.23 -17.45 7.75
C ASP A 321 -11.42 -16.83 6.60
N ALA A 322 -11.02 -15.57 6.75
CA ALA A 322 -10.25 -14.85 5.76
C ALA A 322 -8.80 -15.40 5.64
N ALA A 323 -8.24 -15.93 6.73
CA ALA A 323 -6.89 -16.48 6.77
C ALA A 323 -6.82 -17.97 6.44
N LYS A 324 -7.95 -18.70 6.42
CA LYS A 324 -7.99 -20.17 6.23
C LYS A 324 -7.24 -20.66 4.99
N THR A 325 -7.37 -19.97 3.86
CA THR A 325 -6.71 -20.35 2.59
C THR A 325 -5.19 -20.17 2.65
N ALA A 326 -4.73 -19.17 3.40
CA ALA A 326 -3.32 -18.88 3.63
C ALA A 326 -2.69 -19.84 4.65
N VAL A 327 -3.35 -20.09 5.78
CA VAL A 327 -2.85 -20.96 6.87
C VAL A 327 -2.94 -22.44 6.52
N LYS A 328 -4.08 -22.88 5.96
CA LYS A 328 -4.43 -24.31 5.81
C LYS A 328 -4.27 -25.05 7.14
N ASP A 329 -3.58 -26.19 7.13
CA ASP A 329 -3.26 -27.00 8.31
C ASP A 329 -1.79 -26.85 8.73
N ASP A 330 -1.12 -25.76 8.33
CA ASP A 330 0.29 -25.54 8.65
C ASP A 330 0.46 -25.35 10.17
N PRO A 331 1.33 -26.13 10.84
CA PRO A 331 1.53 -25.99 12.27
C PRO A 331 2.34 -24.73 12.57
N TYR A 332 1.93 -23.98 13.59
CA TYR A 332 2.62 -22.77 14.04
C TYR A 332 2.83 -22.73 15.56
N ARG A 333 3.83 -21.95 15.98
CA ARG A 333 4.10 -21.57 17.35
C ARG A 333 4.21 -20.06 17.44
N LEU A 334 3.47 -19.45 18.35
CA LEU A 334 3.59 -18.04 18.70
C LEU A 334 4.47 -17.89 19.94
N ILE A 335 5.50 -17.05 19.86
CA ILE A 335 6.40 -16.74 20.99
C ILE A 335 6.40 -15.24 21.22
N ILE A 336 6.01 -14.83 22.42
CA ILE A 336 6.01 -13.42 22.83
C ILE A 336 7.15 -13.21 23.82
N TYR A 337 8.19 -12.49 23.40
CA TYR A 337 9.32 -12.16 24.24
C TYR A 337 9.13 -10.83 24.97
N SER A 338 9.51 -10.84 26.24
CA SER A 338 9.79 -9.65 27.03
C SER A 338 11.05 -8.93 26.57
N LYS A 339 11.28 -7.73 27.11
CA LYS A 339 12.52 -6.97 26.94
C LYS A 339 13.75 -7.75 27.43
N ASP A 340 13.61 -8.53 28.50
CA ASP A 340 14.66 -9.40 29.07
C ASP A 340 14.74 -10.79 28.40
N LYS A 341 14.15 -10.93 27.20
CA LYS A 341 14.20 -12.12 26.33
C LYS A 341 13.57 -13.38 26.93
N LYS A 342 12.67 -13.23 27.91
CA LYS A 342 11.87 -14.34 28.45
C LYS A 342 10.57 -14.47 27.67
N GLU A 343 10.14 -15.70 27.48
CA GLU A 343 8.85 -16.01 26.88
C GLU A 343 7.73 -15.68 27.88
N LEU A 344 6.79 -14.83 27.49
CA LEU A 344 5.69 -14.35 28.32
C LEU A 344 4.44 -15.24 28.23
N ASN A 345 4.34 -16.03 27.17
CA ASN A 345 3.20 -16.91 26.90
C ASN A 345 3.53 -18.41 27.06
N ASN A 346 4.63 -18.74 27.74
CA ASN A 346 4.95 -20.11 28.15
C ASN A 346 4.26 -20.37 29.49
N ARG A 347 3.09 -21.03 29.47
CA ARG A 347 2.27 -21.29 30.65
C ARG A 347 1.96 -22.78 30.80
#